data_AF-A0A8T4LC43-F1
#
_entry.id   AF-A0A8T4LC43-F1
#
_cell.length_a   1.000
_cell.length_b   1.000
_cell.length_c   1.000
_cell.angle_alpha   90.00
_cell.angle_beta   90.00
_cell.angle_gamma   90.00
#
_symmetry.space_group_name_H-M   'P 1'
#
loop_
_entity.id
_entity.type
_entity.pdbx_description
1 polymer ?
#
loop_
_entity_poly.entity_id
_entity_poly.type
_entity_poly.pdbx_seq_one_letter_code
_entity_poly.pdbx_strand_id
1 'polypeptide(L)'
;MPINADIHYQKAEDEYNDASTTEEKIKALQNMISKAPSHKGAEMLRKNLKTRLAKLKSSLEKSSRKGSFQKFNFKKEGAATVALVGTVNSGKSTLLKGLTNANVLIASYPFTTKKPEFGVLDYYGVKIQLVEIPAIVNNFLNTNDGKSLLGIINSCDLVVLLFNTPSDKKILDVELFDIKVKKIIYIENENIKDKIWKN
;
A
#
# COMPACT_ATOMS: atom_id res chain seq x y z
N MET A 1 -44.97 19.37 -14.48
CA MET A 1 -44.60 20.44 -13.53
C MET A 1 -43.08 20.47 -13.43
N PRO A 2 -42.43 21.64 -13.47
CA PRO A 2 -40.99 21.73 -13.27
C PRO A 2 -40.65 21.22 -11.86
N ILE A 3 -39.61 20.39 -11.77
CA ILE A 3 -39.15 19.80 -10.51
C ILE A 3 -38.35 20.89 -9.80
N ASN A 4 -38.94 21.57 -8.82
CA ASN A 4 -38.18 22.46 -7.96
C ASN A 4 -37.43 21.57 -6.96
N ALA A 5 -36.14 21.35 -7.20
CA ALA A 5 -35.31 20.58 -6.29
C ALA A 5 -35.16 21.35 -4.97
N ASP A 6 -35.33 20.65 -3.85
CA ASP A 6 -35.17 21.21 -2.49
C ASP A 6 -33.78 21.87 -2.34
N ILE A 7 -33.67 22.97 -1.59
CA ILE A 7 -32.41 23.68 -1.29
C ILE A 7 -31.35 22.70 -0.76
N HIS A 8 -31.80 21.70 -0.01
CA HIS A 8 -30.95 20.63 0.49
C HIS A 8 -30.35 19.75 -0.61
N TYR A 9 -31.07 19.52 -1.71
CA TYR A 9 -30.59 18.77 -2.87
C TYR A 9 -29.55 19.56 -3.66
N GLN A 10 -29.81 20.84 -3.92
CA GLN A 10 -28.85 21.73 -4.63
C GLN A 10 -27.50 21.77 -3.91
N LYS A 11 -27.51 21.93 -2.58
CA LYS A 11 -26.28 21.89 -1.79
C LYS A 11 -25.52 20.55 -1.92
N ALA A 12 -26.24 19.44 -2.00
CA ALA A 12 -25.60 18.13 -2.20
C ALA A 12 -25.08 17.93 -3.63
N GLU A 13 -25.66 18.63 -4.61
CA GLU A 13 -25.21 18.66 -5.99
C GLU A 13 -23.93 19.50 -6.13
N ASP A 14 -23.85 20.65 -5.45
CA ASP A 14 -22.63 21.46 -5.38
C ASP A 14 -21.49 20.69 -4.71
N GLU A 15 -21.76 20.01 -3.58
CA GLU A 15 -20.80 19.11 -2.91
C GLU A 15 -20.28 17.99 -3.85
N TYR A 16 -21.11 17.52 -4.78
CA TYR A 16 -20.69 16.51 -5.77
C TYR A 16 -19.81 17.11 -6.88
N ASN A 17 -20.09 18.34 -7.30
CA ASN A 17 -19.33 19.04 -8.33
C ASN A 17 -17.95 19.47 -7.81
N ASP A 18 -17.87 19.91 -6.56
CA ASP A 18 -16.63 20.34 -5.89
C ASP A 18 -15.75 19.16 -5.44
N ALA A 19 -16.33 17.96 -5.32
CA ALA A 19 -15.60 16.77 -4.91
C ALA A 19 -14.45 16.44 -5.88
N SER A 20 -13.25 16.34 -5.34
CA SER A 20 -12.02 16.09 -6.11
C SER A 20 -11.68 14.60 -6.13
N THR A 21 -12.04 13.86 -5.08
CA THR A 21 -11.74 12.44 -4.96
C THR A 21 -12.94 11.54 -5.28
N THR A 22 -12.66 10.30 -5.68
CA THR A 22 -13.73 9.31 -5.96
C THR A 22 -14.54 8.97 -4.70
N GLU A 23 -13.90 9.00 -3.53
CA GLU A 23 -14.56 8.75 -2.24
C GLU A 23 -15.50 9.88 -1.84
N GLU A 24 -15.07 11.14 -2.03
CA GLU A 24 -15.92 12.32 -1.84
C GLU A 24 -17.12 12.29 -2.79
N LYS A 25 -16.91 11.95 -4.07
CA LYS A 25 -17.99 11.81 -5.06
C LYS A 25 -19.00 10.73 -4.69
N ILE A 26 -18.56 9.63 -4.10
CA ILE A 26 -19.45 8.56 -3.62
C ILE A 26 -20.29 9.06 -2.43
N LYS A 27 -19.65 9.75 -1.47
CA LYS A 27 -20.33 10.32 -0.29
C LYS A 27 -21.36 11.38 -0.69
N ALA A 28 -21.00 12.28 -1.61
CA ALA A 28 -21.89 13.30 -2.14
C ALA A 28 -23.09 12.67 -2.88
N LEU A 29 -22.88 11.63 -3.71
CA LEU A 29 -23.98 10.92 -4.37
C LEU A 29 -24.92 10.21 -3.39
N GLN A 30 -24.41 9.66 -2.28
CA GLN A 30 -25.25 9.09 -1.23
C GLN A 30 -26.13 10.17 -0.57
N ASN A 31 -25.55 11.34 -0.29
CA ASN A 31 -26.29 12.50 0.22
C ASN A 31 -27.35 12.99 -0.77
N MET A 32 -27.04 13.07 -2.07
CA MET A 32 -28.00 13.44 -3.12
C MET A 32 -29.16 12.44 -3.22
N ILE A 33 -28.91 11.13 -3.11
CA ILE A 33 -29.97 10.10 -3.16
C ILE A 33 -30.91 10.20 -1.95
N SER A 34 -30.36 10.51 -0.77
CA SER A 34 -31.12 10.69 0.47
C SER A 34 -32.05 11.90 0.37
N LYS A 35 -31.54 13.02 -0.15
CA LYS A 35 -32.28 14.30 -0.27
C LYS A 35 -33.11 14.44 -1.54
N ALA A 36 -33.06 13.46 -2.45
CA ALA A 36 -33.85 13.48 -3.68
C ALA A 36 -35.37 13.34 -3.40
N PRO A 37 -36.23 13.96 -4.23
CA PRO A 37 -37.69 13.84 -4.08
C PRO A 37 -38.23 12.43 -4.40
N SER A 38 -39.24 11.97 -3.66
CA SER A 38 -39.76 10.56 -3.66
C SER A 38 -41.03 10.32 -4.47
N HIS A 39 -41.51 11.32 -5.22
CA HIS A 39 -42.71 11.20 -6.03
C HIS A 39 -42.43 10.61 -7.43
N LYS A 40 -43.49 10.18 -8.12
CA LYS A 40 -43.42 9.48 -9.43
C LYS A 40 -42.62 10.23 -10.51
N GLY A 41 -42.66 11.56 -10.51
CA GLY A 41 -41.88 12.42 -11.43
C GLY A 41 -40.36 12.41 -11.20
N ALA A 42 -39.90 12.01 -10.00
CA ALA A 42 -38.48 11.99 -9.63
C ALA A 42 -37.87 10.57 -9.70
N GLU A 43 -38.64 9.57 -10.13
CA GLU A 43 -38.21 8.17 -10.19
C GLU A 43 -37.00 7.99 -11.13
N MET A 44 -37.03 8.66 -12.29
CA MET A 44 -35.94 8.62 -13.27
C MET A 44 -34.65 9.25 -12.73
N LEU A 45 -34.78 10.35 -11.98
CA LEU A 45 -33.65 11.02 -11.33
C LEU A 45 -32.97 10.09 -10.32
N ARG A 46 -33.75 9.46 -9.44
CA ARG A 46 -33.21 8.52 -8.45
C ARG A 46 -32.58 7.29 -9.08
N LYS A 47 -33.16 6.78 -10.17
CA LYS A 47 -32.58 5.69 -10.94
C LYS A 47 -31.20 6.09 -11.48
N ASN A 48 -31.09 7.27 -12.09
CA ASN A 48 -29.82 7.81 -12.58
C ASN A 48 -28.77 7.97 -11.47
N LEU A 49 -29.14 8.53 -10.32
CA LEU A 49 -28.23 8.69 -9.17
C LEU A 49 -27.75 7.32 -8.64
N LYS A 50 -28.64 6.35 -8.47
CA LYS A 50 -28.29 4.99 -8.06
C LYS A 50 -27.38 4.29 -9.07
N THR A 51 -27.64 4.45 -10.37
CA THR A 51 -26.77 3.91 -11.43
C THR A 51 -25.38 4.56 -11.41
N ARG A 52 -25.28 5.88 -11.21
CA ARG A 52 -24.00 6.57 -11.06
C ARG A 52 -23.22 6.08 -9.83
N LEU A 53 -23.91 5.94 -8.69
CA LEU A 53 -23.32 5.38 -7.46
C LEU A 53 -22.79 3.96 -7.68
N ALA A 54 -23.59 3.09 -8.32
CA ALA A 54 -23.18 1.72 -8.64
C ALA A 54 -21.98 1.66 -9.60
N LYS A 55 -21.93 2.56 -10.59
CA LYS A 55 -20.77 2.67 -11.51
C LYS A 55 -19.51 3.13 -10.79
N LEU A 56 -19.59 4.12 -9.89
CA LEU A 56 -18.43 4.59 -9.13
C LEU A 56 -17.96 3.55 -8.11
N LYS A 57 -18.88 2.92 -7.36
CA LYS A 57 -18.56 1.81 -6.45
C LYS A 57 -17.95 0.63 -7.19
N SER A 58 -18.53 0.22 -8.33
CA SER A 58 -17.96 -0.86 -9.13
C SER A 58 -16.65 -0.49 -9.79
N SER A 59 -16.38 0.79 -10.09
CA SER A 59 -15.08 1.24 -10.60
C SER A 59 -14.02 1.24 -9.51
N LEU A 60 -14.37 1.66 -8.29
CA LEU A 60 -13.51 1.56 -7.10
C LEU A 60 -13.21 0.08 -6.75
N GLU A 61 -14.24 -0.78 -6.82
CA GLU A 61 -14.11 -2.22 -6.65
C GLU A 61 -13.38 -2.89 -7.82
N LYS A 62 -13.47 -2.38 -9.04
CA LYS A 62 -12.73 -2.92 -10.19
C LYS A 62 -11.29 -2.46 -10.19
N SER A 63 -10.95 -1.26 -9.68
CA SER A 63 -9.58 -0.89 -9.39
C SER A 63 -8.98 -1.74 -8.28
N SER A 64 -9.78 -2.18 -7.29
CA SER A 64 -9.31 -3.11 -6.25
C SER A 64 -9.32 -4.59 -6.70
N ARG A 65 -10.25 -5.02 -7.56
CA ARG A 65 -10.34 -6.39 -8.13
C ARG A 65 -9.48 -6.62 -9.38
N LYS A 66 -9.06 -5.57 -10.11
CA LYS A 66 -7.93 -5.64 -11.07
C LYS A 66 -6.58 -5.78 -10.36
N GLY A 67 -6.58 -5.98 -9.04
CA GLY A 67 -5.52 -6.68 -8.31
C GLY A 67 -5.42 -8.17 -8.68
N SER A 68 -5.53 -8.52 -9.96
CA SER A 68 -5.02 -9.79 -10.47
C SER A 68 -3.49 -9.70 -10.41
N PHE A 69 -2.91 -9.83 -9.21
CA PHE A 69 -1.47 -9.93 -8.94
C PHE A 69 -0.63 -9.31 -10.06
N GLN A 70 -0.81 -8.01 -10.31
CA GLN A 70 -0.08 -7.36 -11.39
C GLN A 70 1.37 -7.47 -10.94
N LYS A 71 2.14 -8.33 -11.62
CA LYS A 71 3.53 -8.62 -11.26
C LYS A 71 4.20 -7.28 -10.99
N PHE A 72 4.53 -7.03 -9.72
CA PHE A 72 5.22 -5.81 -9.32
C PHE A 72 6.59 -5.85 -9.99
N ASN A 73 6.68 -5.25 -11.18
CA ASN A 73 7.88 -5.24 -11.98
C ASN A 73 8.74 -4.06 -11.53
N PHE A 74 9.41 -4.21 -10.38
CA PHE A 74 10.64 -3.45 -10.19
C PHE A 74 11.76 -4.14 -10.95
N LYS A 75 12.70 -3.35 -11.46
CA LYS A 75 13.85 -3.89 -12.17
C LYS A 75 14.74 -4.60 -11.16
N LYS A 76 14.76 -5.92 -11.21
CA LYS A 76 15.73 -6.72 -10.46
C LYS A 76 17.13 -6.39 -10.97
N GLU A 77 18.05 -6.18 -10.04
CA GLU A 77 19.46 -5.96 -10.34
C GLU A 77 20.33 -7.00 -9.64
N GLY A 78 21.34 -7.52 -10.34
CA GLY A 78 22.28 -8.48 -9.79
C GLY A 78 21.75 -9.92 -9.74
N ALA A 79 22.36 -10.72 -8.87
CA ALA A 79 22.14 -12.16 -8.78
C ALA A 79 20.97 -12.55 -7.86
N ALA A 80 20.58 -11.68 -6.93
CA ALA A 80 19.50 -11.94 -5.99
C ALA A 80 18.86 -10.63 -5.50
N THR A 81 17.61 -10.71 -5.06
CA THR A 81 16.93 -9.61 -4.38
C THR A 81 16.56 -9.99 -2.94
N VAL A 82 16.89 -9.12 -1.98
CA VAL A 82 16.62 -9.31 -0.55
C VAL A 82 15.70 -8.21 -0.04
N ALA A 83 14.58 -8.56 0.59
CA ALA A 83 13.74 -7.59 1.29
C ALA A 83 14.20 -7.42 2.75
N LEU A 84 14.41 -6.18 3.17
CA LEU A 84 14.59 -5.80 4.58
C LEU A 84 13.24 -5.35 5.13
N VAL A 85 12.72 -6.08 6.11
CA VAL A 85 11.37 -5.90 6.64
C VAL A 85 11.43 -5.86 8.17
N GLY A 86 10.59 -5.05 8.81
CA GLY A 86 10.68 -4.85 10.25
C GLY A 86 9.83 -3.68 10.74
N THR A 87 9.66 -3.57 12.05
CA THR A 87 8.90 -2.47 12.69
C THR A 87 9.67 -1.14 12.67
N VAL A 88 9.05 -0.07 13.16
CA VAL A 88 9.71 1.24 13.25
C VAL A 88 10.96 1.13 14.13
N ASN A 89 12.05 1.82 13.76
CA ASN A 89 13.32 1.80 14.47
C ASN A 89 14.02 0.42 14.58
N SER A 90 13.65 -0.56 13.74
CA SER A 90 14.31 -1.87 13.72
C SER A 90 15.70 -1.88 13.05
N GLY A 91 16.20 -0.73 12.59
CA GLY A 91 17.53 -0.60 11.98
C GLY A 91 17.61 -0.91 10.47
N LYS A 92 16.48 -1.10 9.78
CA LYS A 92 16.43 -1.40 8.33
C LYS A 92 17.23 -0.41 7.48
N SER A 93 16.97 0.89 7.60
CA SER A 93 17.65 1.91 6.79
C SER A 93 19.13 2.02 7.11
N THR A 94 19.51 1.78 8.37
CA THR A 94 20.92 1.69 8.77
C THR A 94 21.59 0.48 8.14
N LEU A 95 20.92 -0.67 8.12
CA LEU A 95 21.40 -1.89 7.48
C LEU A 95 21.54 -1.70 5.96
N LEU A 96 20.52 -1.12 5.31
CA LEU A 96 20.55 -0.82 3.88
C LEU A 96 21.75 0.07 3.54
N LYS A 97 21.91 1.19 4.25
CA LYS A 97 23.00 2.13 4.02
C LYS A 97 24.38 1.56 4.37
N GLY A 98 24.48 0.71 5.39
CA GLY A 98 25.75 0.09 5.77
C GLY A 98 26.19 -1.00 4.79
N LEU A 99 25.24 -1.72 4.18
CA LEU A 99 25.53 -2.78 3.21
C LEU A 99 25.66 -2.28 1.77
N THR A 100 25.14 -1.09 1.47
CA THR A 100 25.14 -0.56 0.11
C THR A 100 26.09 0.62 0.04
N ASN A 101 27.01 0.62 -0.93
CA ASN A 101 27.97 1.71 -1.10
C ASN A 101 27.28 2.97 -1.66
N ALA A 102 26.56 3.67 -0.79
CA ALA A 102 25.97 5.00 -0.92
C ALA A 102 24.88 5.23 -2.00
N ASN A 103 24.65 4.31 -2.93
CA ASN A 103 23.63 4.48 -3.98
C ASN A 103 22.27 3.91 -3.55
N VAL A 104 21.58 4.62 -2.66
CA VAL A 104 20.18 4.32 -2.35
C VAL A 104 19.26 5.00 -3.37
N LEU A 105 18.55 4.21 -4.17
CA LEU A 105 17.56 4.69 -5.12
C LEU A 105 16.17 4.62 -4.48
N ILE A 106 15.46 5.74 -4.45
CA ILE A 106 14.06 5.77 -4.01
C ILE A 106 13.17 5.44 -5.20
N ALA A 107 12.44 4.33 -5.15
CA ALA A 107 11.48 3.98 -6.19
C ALA A 107 10.07 4.40 -5.78
N SER A 108 9.32 4.97 -6.73
CA SER A 108 7.91 5.32 -6.52
C SER A 108 7.05 4.28 -7.23
N TYR A 109 6.19 3.57 -6.49
CA TYR A 109 5.24 2.64 -7.07
C TYR A 109 3.86 3.29 -7.16
N PRO A 110 3.18 3.18 -8.31
CA PRO A 110 1.78 3.56 -8.38
C PRO A 110 1.06 2.70 -7.35
N PHE A 111 0.12 3.29 -6.60
CA PHE A 111 -0.66 2.61 -5.55
C PHE A 111 0.04 2.40 -4.19
N THR A 112 1.23 2.95 -3.97
CA THR A 112 1.83 3.04 -2.62
C THR A 112 2.06 4.49 -2.20
N THR A 113 1.52 4.91 -1.06
CA THR A 113 1.87 6.21 -0.44
C THR A 113 3.22 6.16 0.28
N LYS A 114 3.59 4.98 0.82
CA LYS A 114 4.92 4.72 1.40
C LYS A 114 5.85 4.09 0.36
N LYS A 115 7.02 4.71 0.14
CA LYS A 115 7.97 4.30 -0.89
C LYS A 115 9.00 3.31 -0.34
N PRO A 116 9.27 2.18 -1.00
CA PRO A 116 10.43 1.36 -0.67
C PRO A 116 11.72 2.01 -1.17
N GLU A 117 12.81 1.73 -0.47
CA GLU A 117 14.15 2.19 -0.82
C GLU A 117 14.98 1.01 -1.32
N PHE A 118 15.81 1.25 -2.34
CA PHE A 118 16.62 0.22 -3.00
C PHE A 118 18.08 0.55 -2.85
N GLY A 119 18.92 -0.46 -2.69
CA GLY A 119 20.36 -0.29 -2.81
C GLY A 119 21.00 -1.57 -3.30
N VAL A 120 22.26 -1.48 -3.71
CA VAL A 120 23.00 -2.64 -4.24
C VAL A 120 24.19 -2.91 -3.34
N LEU A 121 24.22 -4.12 -2.78
CA LEU A 121 25.38 -4.69 -2.12
C LEU A 121 26.25 -5.34 -3.20
N ASP A 122 27.54 -4.99 -3.23
CA ASP A 122 28.54 -5.71 -4.01
C ASP A 122 29.30 -6.65 -3.07
N TYR A 123 29.04 -7.95 -3.21
CA TYR A 123 29.69 -8.98 -2.41
C TYR A 123 30.65 -9.79 -3.29
N TYR A 124 31.94 -9.45 -3.23
CA TYR A 124 33.00 -10.08 -4.04
C TYR A 124 32.70 -10.08 -5.55
N GLY A 125 32.17 -8.98 -6.09
CA GLY A 125 31.80 -8.84 -7.51
C GLY A 125 30.40 -9.36 -7.83
N VAL A 126 29.69 -9.95 -6.87
CA VAL A 126 28.31 -10.38 -7.02
C VAL A 126 27.38 -9.29 -6.47
N LYS A 127 26.64 -8.66 -7.38
CA LYS A 127 25.63 -7.68 -7.01
C LYS A 127 24.40 -8.35 -6.40
N ILE A 128 23.95 -7.85 -5.25
CA ILE A 128 22.73 -8.27 -4.57
C ILE A 128 21.90 -7.00 -4.34
N GLN A 129 20.67 -6.99 -4.86
CA GLN A 129 19.76 -5.87 -4.65
C GLN A 129 19.08 -6.01 -3.29
N LEU A 130 19.19 -4.98 -2.47
CA LEU A 130 18.47 -4.84 -1.21
C LEU A 130 17.28 -3.91 -1.40
N VAL A 131 16.15 -4.29 -0.81
CA VAL A 131 14.90 -3.52 -0.85
C VAL A 131 14.42 -3.31 0.57
N GLU A 132 14.48 -2.08 1.07
CA GLU A 132 13.87 -1.71 2.33
C GLU A 132 12.37 -1.51 2.14
N ILE A 133 11.59 -2.32 2.82
CA ILE A 133 10.14 -2.17 2.89
C ILE A 133 9.81 -1.16 4.01
N PRO A 134 8.88 -0.21 3.76
CA PRO A 134 8.36 0.66 4.81
C PRO A 134 7.95 -0.11 6.06
N ALA A 135 8.11 0.50 7.23
CA ALA A 135 7.89 -0.18 8.50
C ALA A 135 6.52 -0.87 8.57
N ILE A 136 6.54 -2.15 8.95
CA ILE A 136 5.33 -2.93 9.22
C ILE A 136 4.79 -2.53 10.58
N VAL A 137 3.48 -2.34 10.62
CA VAL A 137 2.69 -2.02 11.82
C VAL A 137 1.46 -2.92 11.81
N ASN A 138 0.70 -2.94 12.91
CA ASN A 138 -0.55 -3.70 12.97
C ASN A 138 -1.51 -3.27 11.86
N ASN A 139 -2.23 -4.24 11.29
CA ASN A 139 -3.15 -4.08 10.17
C ASN A 139 -2.47 -3.59 8.88
N PHE A 140 -1.16 -3.83 8.72
CA PHE A 140 -0.42 -3.44 7.52
C PHE A 140 -1.08 -4.01 6.26
N LEU A 141 -1.38 -5.32 6.24
CA LEU A 141 -2.02 -5.98 5.09
C LEU A 141 -3.46 -5.53 4.80
N ASN A 142 -4.12 -4.87 5.76
CA ASN A 142 -5.47 -4.33 5.56
C ASN A 142 -5.46 -3.03 4.74
N THR A 143 -4.29 -2.41 4.56
CA THR A 143 -4.10 -1.20 3.74
C THR A 143 -3.83 -1.54 2.27
N ASN A 144 -4.20 -0.64 1.35
CA ASN A 144 -3.88 -0.79 -0.08
C ASN A 144 -2.37 -0.79 -0.33
N ASP A 145 -1.63 0.04 0.41
CA ASP A 145 -0.18 0.08 0.41
C ASP A 145 0.43 -1.25 0.85
N GLY A 146 -0.07 -1.82 1.94
CA GLY A 146 0.45 -3.07 2.49
C GLY A 146 0.29 -4.26 1.54
N LYS A 147 -0.85 -4.36 0.85
CA LYS A 147 -1.06 -5.37 -0.20
C LYS A 147 -0.08 -5.20 -1.38
N SER A 148 0.19 -3.96 -1.75
CA SER A 148 1.13 -3.66 -2.84
C SER A 148 2.57 -3.99 -2.44
N LEU A 149 2.97 -3.61 -1.23
CA LEU A 149 4.29 -3.93 -0.66
C LEU A 149 4.47 -5.44 -0.43
N LEU A 150 3.41 -6.18 -0.09
CA LEU A 150 3.42 -7.63 -0.01
C LEU A 150 3.79 -8.28 -1.36
N GLY A 151 3.33 -7.69 -2.47
CA GLY A 151 3.73 -8.12 -3.81
C GLY A 151 5.23 -7.99 -4.06
N ILE A 152 5.85 -6.92 -3.55
CA ILE A 152 7.31 -6.73 -3.60
C ILE A 152 8.00 -7.78 -2.74
N ILE A 153 7.57 -7.97 -1.49
CA ILE A 153 8.14 -8.97 -0.56
C ILE A 153 8.14 -10.37 -1.19
N ASN A 154 7.00 -10.80 -1.75
CA ASN A 154 6.84 -12.13 -2.36
C ASN A 154 7.66 -12.32 -3.65
N SER A 155 8.15 -11.24 -4.26
CA SER A 155 8.99 -11.32 -5.44
C SER A 155 10.49 -11.45 -5.13
N CYS A 156 10.89 -11.24 -3.87
CA CYS A 156 12.27 -11.34 -3.40
C CYS A 156 12.70 -12.80 -3.19
N ASP A 157 14.01 -13.04 -3.29
CA ASP A 157 14.60 -14.36 -3.07
C ASP A 157 14.79 -14.67 -1.58
N LEU A 158 15.01 -13.63 -0.77
CA LEU A 158 15.22 -13.71 0.67
C LEU A 158 14.49 -12.55 1.37
N VAL A 159 13.91 -12.83 2.53
CA VAL A 159 13.36 -11.81 3.43
C VAL A 159 14.13 -11.83 4.74
N VAL A 160 14.60 -10.65 5.16
CA VAL A 160 15.24 -10.43 6.46
C VAL A 160 14.27 -9.65 7.34
N LEU A 161 13.84 -10.27 8.44
CA LEU A 161 12.93 -9.71 9.43
C LEU A 161 13.72 -9.16 10.61
N LEU A 162 13.78 -7.83 10.70
CA LEU A 162 14.45 -7.09 11.76
C LEU A 162 13.44 -6.68 12.84
N PHE A 163 13.75 -6.97 14.09
CA PHE A 163 12.93 -6.61 15.24
C PHE A 163 13.80 -6.23 16.46
N ASN A 164 13.23 -5.48 17.39
CA ASN A 164 13.91 -5.08 18.63
C ASN A 164 13.37 -5.83 19.86
N THR A 165 12.11 -6.24 19.82
CA THR A 165 11.43 -6.87 20.96
C THR A 165 10.64 -8.11 20.53
N PRO A 166 10.30 -9.02 21.47
CA PRO A 166 9.39 -10.13 21.19
C PRO A 166 8.02 -9.66 20.65
N SER A 167 7.56 -8.48 21.07
CA SER A 167 6.30 -7.89 20.59
C SER A 167 6.40 -7.46 19.12
N ASP A 168 7.52 -6.86 18.71
CA ASP A 168 7.77 -6.53 17.30
C ASP A 168 7.77 -7.78 16.43
N LYS A 169 8.45 -8.84 16.89
CA LYS A 169 8.49 -10.12 16.19
C LYS A 169 7.08 -10.68 15.96
N LYS A 170 6.21 -10.63 16.98
CA LYS A 170 4.81 -11.07 16.86
C LYS A 170 4.05 -10.28 15.79
N ILE A 171 4.26 -8.97 15.68
CA ILE A 171 3.61 -8.16 14.65
C ILE A 171 4.04 -8.65 13.26
N LEU A 172 5.34 -8.86 13.05
CA LEU A 172 5.87 -9.36 11.79
C LEU A 172 5.34 -10.75 11.44
N ASP A 173 5.30 -11.66 12.42
CA ASP A 173 4.79 -13.02 12.22
C ASP A 173 3.30 -13.01 11.85
N VAL A 174 2.49 -12.16 12.48
CA VAL A 174 1.06 -12.03 12.17
C VAL A 174 0.82 -11.37 10.82
N GLU A 175 1.53 -10.28 10.50
CA GLU A 175 1.32 -9.55 9.24
C GLU A 175 1.91 -10.29 8.04
N LEU A 176 2.89 -11.16 8.22
CA LEU A 176 3.59 -11.84 7.12
C LEU A 176 3.45 -13.36 7.13
N PHE A 177 2.44 -13.90 7.83
CA PHE A 177 2.30 -15.35 8.00
C PHE A 177 2.19 -16.15 6.68
N ASP A 178 1.64 -15.55 5.62
CA ASP A 178 1.40 -16.22 4.32
C ASP A 178 2.38 -15.78 3.21
N ILE A 179 3.54 -15.22 3.57
CA ILE A 179 4.54 -14.84 2.55
C ILE A 179 5.13 -16.08 1.89
N LYS A 180 5.30 -16.01 0.56
CA LYS A 180 5.84 -17.10 -0.27
C LYS A 180 7.21 -16.72 -0.79
N VAL A 181 8.22 -16.95 0.04
CA VAL A 181 9.61 -16.62 -0.27
C VAL A 181 10.52 -17.82 -0.02
N LYS A 182 11.64 -17.92 -0.76
CA LYS A 182 12.51 -19.10 -0.70
C LYS A 182 13.15 -19.27 0.69
N LYS A 183 13.46 -18.15 1.35
CA LYS A 183 14.08 -18.14 2.68
C LYS A 183 13.67 -16.90 3.47
N ILE A 184 13.53 -17.09 4.78
CA ILE A 184 13.28 -16.02 5.77
C ILE A 184 14.38 -16.11 6.82
N ILE A 185 14.94 -14.96 7.22
CA ILE A 185 15.91 -14.85 8.30
C ILE A 185 15.41 -13.83 9.32
N TYR A 186 15.45 -14.20 10.59
CA TYR A 186 15.09 -13.33 11.71
C TYR A 186 16.36 -12.74 12.33
N ILE A 187 16.38 -11.42 12.53
CA ILE A 187 17.51 -10.72 13.16
C ILE A 187 16.97 -9.79 14.24
N GLU A 188 17.42 -10.02 15.47
CA GLU A 188 17.20 -9.12 16.59
C GLU A 188 18.29 -8.03 16.59
N ASN A 189 17.88 -6.76 16.63
CA ASN A 189 18.76 -5.61 16.36
C ASN A 189 19.94 -5.47 17.34
N GLU A 190 19.82 -5.98 18.58
CA GLU A 190 20.94 -6.05 19.52
C GLU A 190 22.14 -6.79 18.93
N ASN A 191 21.90 -7.77 18.04
CA ASN A 191 22.95 -8.54 17.36
C ASN A 191 23.47 -7.89 16.06
N ILE A 192 22.88 -6.80 15.57
CA ILE A 192 23.28 -6.16 14.30
C ILE A 192 24.49 -5.25 14.51
N LYS A 193 24.47 -4.44 15.58
CA LYS A 193 25.54 -3.47 15.84
C LYS A 193 26.90 -4.16 16.03
N ASP A 194 26.93 -5.25 16.80
CA ASP A 194 28.16 -6.02 17.06
C ASP A 194 28.63 -6.86 15.87
N LYS A 195 27.75 -7.21 14.91
CA LYS A 195 28.09 -8.08 13.77
C LYS A 195 28.43 -7.34 12.49
N ILE A 196 27.97 -6.09 12.32
CA ILE A 196 28.20 -5.31 11.11
C ILE A 196 29.39 -4.35 11.28
N TRP A 197 29.62 -3.83 12.49
CA TRP A 197 30.58 -2.75 12.73
C TRP A 197 31.83 -3.21 13.51
N LYS A 198 31.98 -4.51 13.78
CA LYS A 198 33.28 -5.08 14.21
C LYS A 198 34.10 -5.47 12.99
N ASN A 199 34.73 -4.46 12.38
CA ASN A 199 35.96 -4.58 11.60
C ASN A 199 36.81 -3.34 11.90
#